data_AF-A0A958L8H6-F1
#
_entry.id   AF-A0A958L8H6-F1
#
_cell.length_a   1.000
_cell.length_b   1.000
_cell.length_c   1.000
_cell.angle_alpha   90.00
_cell.angle_beta   90.00
_cell.angle_gamma   90.00
#
_symmetry.space_group_name_H-M   'P 1'
#
loop_
_entity.id
_entity.type
_entity.pdbx_description
1 polymer ?
#
loop_
_entity_poly.entity_id
_entity_poly.type
_entity_poly.pdbx_seq_one_letter_code
_entity_poly.pdbx_strand_id
1 'polypeptide(L)'
;MKQKKIENNKSAALDKFENYLTHLHEVEYGDFKRKLSLYILRLEQAYGANANIQVKKLFNEMREKAIYNPTGNIEITRVEIMDLAKKLPH
;
A
#
# COMPACT_ATOMS: atom_id res chain seq x y z
N MET A 1 24.01 12.43 -4.74
CA MET A 1 22.82 12.86 -5.53
C MET A 1 21.83 11.74 -5.86
N LYS A 2 22.25 10.52 -6.24
CA LYS A 2 21.31 9.44 -6.61
C LYS A 2 20.43 8.90 -5.46
N GLN A 3 20.99 8.70 -4.26
CA GLN A 3 20.24 8.17 -3.10
C GLN A 3 19.13 9.12 -2.62
N LYS A 4 19.45 10.41 -2.45
CA LYS A 4 18.47 11.46 -2.09
C LYS A 4 17.29 11.59 -3.07
N LYS A 5 17.50 11.29 -4.36
CA LYS A 5 16.44 11.28 -5.39
C LYS A 5 15.53 10.05 -5.26
N ILE A 6 16.06 8.92 -4.79
CA ILE A 6 15.31 7.66 -4.59
C ILE A 6 14.45 7.75 -3.32
N GLU A 7 15.00 8.26 -2.22
CA GLU A 7 14.27 8.49 -0.96
C GLU A 7 13.11 9.47 -1.16
N ASN A 8 13.36 10.62 -1.82
CA ASN A 8 12.29 11.56 -2.18
C ASN A 8 11.18 10.94 -3.04
N ASN A 9 11.50 9.93 -3.86
CA ASN A 9 10.51 9.26 -4.69
C ASN A 9 9.65 8.26 -3.88
N LYS A 10 10.23 7.61 -2.87
CA LYS A 10 9.52 6.67 -1.99
C LYS A 10 8.57 7.40 -1.06
N SER A 11 9.03 8.47 -0.40
CA SER A 11 8.19 9.31 0.45
C SER A 11 7.02 9.89 -0.35
N ALA A 12 7.26 10.48 -1.53
CA ALA A 12 6.18 11.00 -2.36
C ALA A 12 5.21 9.91 -2.88
N ALA A 13 5.69 8.68 -3.08
CA ALA A 13 4.84 7.56 -3.46
C ALA A 13 3.97 7.07 -2.29
N LEU A 14 4.51 7.06 -1.07
CA LEU A 14 3.78 6.74 0.15
C LEU A 14 2.68 7.80 0.40
N ASP A 15 3.01 9.09 0.34
CA ASP A 15 2.01 10.16 0.51
C ASP A 15 0.86 10.04 -0.50
N LYS A 16 1.19 9.72 -1.76
CA LYS A 16 0.18 9.46 -2.80
C LYS A 16 -0.66 8.24 -2.48
N PHE A 17 -0.04 7.17 -1.99
CA PHE A 17 -0.75 5.96 -1.60
C PHE A 17 -1.72 6.22 -0.44
N GLU A 18 -1.27 6.91 0.61
CA GLU A 18 -2.10 7.27 1.76
C GLU A 18 -3.27 8.16 1.32
N ASN A 19 -3.03 9.12 0.42
CA ASN A 19 -4.06 9.97 -0.13
C ASN A 19 -5.10 9.17 -0.94
N TYR A 20 -4.66 8.25 -1.82
CA TYR A 20 -5.56 7.39 -2.56
C TYR A 20 -6.37 6.49 -1.64
N LEU A 21 -5.71 5.89 -0.64
CA LEU A 21 -6.36 5.01 0.31
C LEU A 21 -7.34 5.77 1.19
N THR A 22 -7.12 7.04 1.51
CA THR A 22 -8.06 7.85 2.30
C THR A 22 -9.33 8.17 1.51
N HIS A 23 -9.19 8.45 0.20
CA HIS A 23 -10.30 8.86 -0.67
C HIS A 23 -10.93 7.72 -1.48
N LEU A 24 -10.50 6.48 -1.27
CA LEU A 24 -11.06 5.32 -1.94
C LEU A 24 -12.42 4.97 -1.33
N HIS A 25 -13.49 5.44 -1.95
CA HIS A 25 -14.87 5.17 -1.54
C HIS A 25 -15.52 4.19 -2.52
N GLU A 26 -15.73 2.96 -2.07
CA GLU A 26 -16.44 1.95 -2.83
C GLU A 26 -17.57 1.38 -1.96
N VAL A 27 -18.67 1.00 -2.61
CA VAL A 27 -19.81 0.33 -1.94
C VAL A 27 -19.53 -1.16 -1.82
N GLU A 28 -18.93 -1.75 -2.84
CA GLU A 28 -18.63 -3.17 -2.90
C GLU A 28 -17.16 -3.46 -2.55
N TYR A 29 -16.96 -4.46 -1.69
CA TYR A 29 -15.62 -4.88 -1.31
C TYR A 29 -14.79 -5.37 -2.52
N GLY A 30 -15.44 -5.95 -3.54
CA GLY A 30 -14.77 -6.41 -4.76
C GLY A 30 -14.05 -5.29 -5.50
N ASP A 31 -14.74 -4.16 -5.70
CA ASP A 31 -14.17 -2.97 -6.35
C ASP A 31 -13.10 -2.31 -5.48
N PHE A 32 -13.35 -2.23 -4.16
CA PHE A 32 -12.37 -1.75 -3.19
C PHE A 32 -11.07 -2.56 -3.29
N LYS A 33 -11.16 -3.89 -3.20
CA LYS A 33 -10.04 -4.82 -3.32
C LYS A 33 -9.27 -4.63 -4.62
N ARG A 34 -9.97 -4.50 -5.75
CA ARG A 34 -9.33 -4.31 -7.06
C ARG A 34 -8.50 -3.02 -7.11
N LYS A 35 -9.09 -1.90 -6.69
CA LYS A 35 -8.42 -0.57 -6.69
C LYS A 35 -7.28 -0.53 -5.67
N LEU A 36 -7.51 -1.05 -4.47
CA LEU A 36 -6.50 -1.19 -3.43
C LEU A 36 -5.28 -2.00 -3.89
N SER A 37 -5.52 -3.15 -4.54
CA SER A 37 -4.44 -4.00 -5.06
C SER A 37 -3.58 -3.28 -6.10
N LEU A 38 -4.20 -2.46 -6.95
CA LEU A 38 -3.48 -1.62 -7.92
C LEU A 38 -2.63 -0.56 -7.23
N TYR A 39 -3.14 0.07 -6.16
CA TYR A 39 -2.40 1.07 -5.40
C TYR A 39 -1.20 0.46 -4.66
N ILE A 40 -1.38 -0.72 -4.06
CA ILE A 40 -0.28 -1.47 -3.42
C ILE A 40 0.81 -1.79 -4.45
N LEU A 41 0.43 -2.26 -5.65
CA LEU A 41 1.39 -2.55 -6.72
C LEU A 41 2.21 -1.31 -7.14
N ARG A 42 1.55 -0.15 -7.26
CA ARG A 42 2.22 1.11 -7.61
C ARG A 42 3.20 1.56 -6.52
N LEU A 43 2.81 1.38 -5.26
CA LEU A 43 3.69 1.66 -4.12
C LEU A 43 4.91 0.72 -4.14
N GLU A 44 4.69 -0.58 -4.33
CA GLU A 44 5.77 -1.58 -4.43
C GLU A 44 6.75 -1.25 -5.56
N GLN A 45 6.26 -0.83 -6.73
CA GLN A 45 7.09 -0.40 -7.85
C GLN A 45 7.97 0.81 -7.51
N ALA A 46 7.49 1.74 -6.69
CA ALA A 46 8.28 2.89 -6.23
C ALA A 46 9.41 2.50 -5.26
N TYR A 47 9.21 1.44 -4.46
CA TYR A 47 10.25 0.87 -3.59
C TYR A 47 11.29 0.05 -4.36
N GLY A 48 10.90 -0.47 -5.54
CA GLY A 48 11.77 -1.13 -6.51
C GLY A 48 12.08 -2.59 -6.17
N ALA A 49 12.52 -3.34 -7.19
CA ALA A 49 12.80 -4.78 -7.07
C ALA A 49 13.90 -5.14 -6.04
N ASN A 50 14.79 -4.18 -5.76
CA ASN A 50 15.89 -4.30 -4.80
C ASN A 50 15.49 -3.93 -3.36
N ALA A 51 14.18 -3.78 -3.09
CA ALA A 51 13.69 -3.61 -1.73
C ALA A 51 14.17 -4.76 -0.83
N ASN A 52 14.49 -4.44 0.42
CA ASN A 52 14.92 -5.44 1.39
C ASN A 52 13.80 -6.45 1.71
N ILE A 53 14.16 -7.56 2.34
CA ILE A 53 13.24 -8.66 2.64
C ILE A 53 12.05 -8.20 3.51
N GLN A 54 12.28 -7.30 4.47
CA GLN A 54 11.24 -6.79 5.36
C GLN A 54 10.19 -5.96 4.58
N VAL A 55 10.63 -5.10 3.67
CA VAL A 55 9.74 -4.32 2.80
C VAL A 55 8.92 -5.23 1.89
N LYS A 56 9.54 -6.26 1.30
CA LYS A 56 8.81 -7.26 0.50
C LYS A 56 7.76 -8.00 1.33
N LYS A 57 8.09 -8.32 2.58
CA LYS A 57 7.14 -8.95 3.52
C LYS A 57 5.95 -8.03 3.81
N LEU A 58 6.18 -6.74 4.06
CA LEU A 58 5.11 -5.76 4.27
C LEU A 58 4.16 -5.67 3.05
N PHE A 59 4.69 -5.67 1.82
CA PHE A 59 3.84 -5.67 0.62
C PHE A 59 3.04 -6.97 0.46
N ASN A 60 3.60 -8.11 0.85
CA ASN A 60 2.86 -9.37 0.87
C ASN A 60 1.72 -9.34 1.90
N GLU A 61 2.00 -8.88 3.12
CA GLU A 61 0.98 -8.71 4.17
C GLU A 61 -0.14 -7.77 3.70
N MET A 62 0.19 -6.66 3.04
CA MET A 62 -0.81 -5.76 2.45
C MET A 62 -1.69 -6.46 1.41
N ARG A 63 -1.09 -7.24 0.50
CA ARG A 63 -1.84 -7.98 -0.52
C ARG A 63 -2.76 -9.02 0.09
N GLU A 64 -2.27 -9.78 1.07
CA GLU A 64 -3.05 -10.79 1.78
C GLU A 64 -4.27 -10.15 2.46
N LYS A 65 -4.07 -9.03 3.18
CA LYS A 65 -5.16 -8.28 3.83
C LYS A 65 -6.16 -7.69 2.84
N ALA A 66 -5.71 -7.19 1.69
CA ALA A 66 -6.59 -6.69 0.65
C ALA A 66 -7.44 -7.82 0.03
N ILE A 67 -6.83 -8.99 -0.19
CA ILE A 67 -7.47 -10.13 -0.87
C ILE A 67 -8.41 -10.88 0.06
N TYR A 68 -7.99 -11.08 1.31
CA TYR A 68 -8.64 -11.92 2.30
C TYR A 68 -9.14 -11.09 3.49
N ASN A 69 -10.39 -10.63 3.38
CA ASN A 69 -11.14 -10.11 4.52
C ASN A 69 -12.43 -10.94 4.68
N PRO A 70 -12.56 -11.76 5.73
CA PRO A 70 -13.74 -12.60 5.94
C PRO A 70 -15.01 -11.81 6.24
N THR A 71 -14.88 -10.55 6.68
CA THR A 71 -16.02 -9.68 7.02
C THR A 71 -16.45 -8.78 5.86
N GLY A 72 -15.61 -8.63 4.82
CA GLY A 72 -15.83 -7.66 3.74
C GLY A 72 -15.86 -6.20 4.21
N ASN A 73 -15.41 -5.91 5.44
CA ASN A 73 -15.43 -4.57 5.99
C ASN A 73 -14.29 -3.72 5.41
N ILE A 74 -14.66 -2.77 4.54
CA ILE A 74 -13.75 -1.86 3.85
C ILE A 74 -12.94 -1.02 4.83
N GLU A 75 -13.56 -0.46 5.87
CA GLU A 75 -12.88 0.43 6.80
C GLU A 75 -11.85 -0.30 7.66
N ILE A 76 -12.15 -1.54 8.06
CA ILE A 76 -11.17 -2.38 8.76
C ILE A 76 -9.96 -2.62 7.85
N THR A 77 -10.18 -3.04 6.60
CA THR A 77 -9.06 -3.25 5.67
C THR A 77 -8.30 -1.95 5.43
N ARG A 78 -8.97 -0.80 5.29
CA ARG A 78 -8.34 0.51 5.09
C ARG A 78 -7.37 0.83 6.24
N VAL A 79 -7.81 0.68 7.48
CA VAL A 79 -6.98 0.93 8.67
C VAL A 79 -5.79 -0.02 8.72
N GLU A 80 -6.00 -1.32 8.53
CA GLU A 80 -4.93 -2.31 8.58
C GLU A 80 -3.85 -2.05 7.50
N ILE A 81 -4.28 -1.68 6.29
CA ILE A 81 -3.35 -1.38 5.20
C ILE A 81 -2.58 -0.08 5.49
N MET A 82 -3.26 0.94 6.03
CA MET A 82 -2.61 2.19 6.42
C MET A 82 -1.54 1.97 7.50
N ASP A 83 -1.83 1.11 8.49
CA ASP A 83 -0.88 0.78 9.54
C ASP A 83 0.32 -0.04 9.04
N LEU A 84 0.14 -0.86 8.00
CA LEU A 84 1.25 -1.51 7.31
C LEU A 84 2.07 -0.50 6.49
N ALA A 85 1.43 0.48 5.85
CA ALA A 85 2.09 1.48 5.02
C ALA A 85 3.02 2.37 5.83
N LYS A 86 2.61 2.77 7.04
CA LYS A 86 3.43 3.54 7.99
C LYS A 86 4.70 2.82 8.44
N LYS A 87 4.79 1.49 8.28
CA LYS A 87 5.99 0.71 8.61
C LYS A 87 7.02 0.69 7.49
N LEU A 88 6.68 1.19 6.29
CA LEU A 88 7.61 1.25 5.18
C LEU A 88 8.68 2.33 5.44
N PRO A 89 9.96 2.07 5.11
CA PRO A 89 11.01 3.05 5.29
C PRO A 89 10.84 4.22 4.32
N HIS A 90 11.09 5.43 4.80
CA HIS A 90 11.01 6.68 4.04
C HIS A 90 12.36 7.03 3.41
#